data_AF-A0A512P9V2-F1
#
_entry.id   AF-A0A512P9V2-F1
#
_cell.length_a   1.000
_cell.length_b   1.000
_cell.length_c   1.000
_cell.angle_alpha   90.00
_cell.angle_beta   90.00
_cell.angle_gamma   90.00
#
_symmetry.space_group_name_H-M   'P 1'
#
loop_
_entity.id
_entity.type
_entity.pdbx_description
1 polymer ?
#
loop_
_entity_poly.entity_id
_entity_poly.type
_entity_poly.pdbx_seq_one_letter_code
_entity_poly.pdbx_strand_id
1 'polypeptide(L)' 'MTDKDADHRLAEASRAATRELYKSGTPEYDVRAQQRAVEAERKAQQAAQEHAQQDAQENEDEGAH' A
#
# COMPACT_ATOMS: atom_id res chain seq x y z
N MET A 1 2.72 -0.88 -14.73
CA MET A 1 1.78 -1.55 -13.80
C MET A 1 0.56 -0.65 -13.75
N THR A 2 -0.63 -1.21 -13.89
CA THR A 2 -1.84 -0.37 -13.98
C THR A 2 -2.21 0.17 -12.60
N ASP A 3 -2.90 1.29 -12.54
CA ASP A 3 -3.35 1.92 -11.28
C ASP A 3 -4.14 0.93 -10.40
N LYS A 4 -4.94 0.08 -11.05
CA LYS A 4 -5.68 -1.04 -10.45
C LYS A 4 -4.79 -2.09 -9.76
N ASP A 5 -3.56 -2.28 -10.23
CA ASP A 5 -2.58 -3.17 -9.59
C ASP A 5 -1.99 -2.56 -8.32
N ALA A 6 -1.83 -1.24 -8.27
CA ALA A 6 -1.29 -0.52 -7.10
C ALA A 6 -2.30 -0.53 -5.93
N ASP A 7 -3.56 -0.22 -6.24
CA ASP A 7 -4.67 -0.29 -5.27
C ASP A 7 -4.88 -1.70 -4.71
N HIS A 8 -4.81 -2.72 -5.57
CA HIS A 8 -4.94 -4.11 -5.14
C HIS A 8 -3.83 -4.48 -4.14
N ARG A 9 -2.59 -4.10 -4.43
CA ARG A 9 -1.44 -4.36 -3.55
C ARG A 9 -1.55 -3.63 -2.22
N LEU A 10 -2.05 -2.40 -2.22
CA LEU A 10 -2.32 -1.66 -0.99
C LEU A 10 -3.37 -2.40 -0.14
N ALA A 11 -4.48 -2.82 -0.75
CA ALA A 11 -5.53 -3.55 -0.04
C ALA A 11 -5.02 -4.87 0.56
N GLU A 12 -4.17 -5.62 -0.16
CA GLU A 12 -3.56 -6.85 0.36
C GLU A 12 -2.58 -6.58 1.50
N ALA A 13 -1.74 -5.56 1.37
CA ALA A 13 -0.77 -5.18 2.40
C ALA A 13 -1.46 -4.72 3.69
N SER A 14 -2.51 -3.88 3.59
CA SER A 14 -3.31 -3.46 4.74
C SER A 14 -4.01 -4.64 5.44
N ARG A 15 -4.50 -5.62 4.68
CA ARG A 15 -5.08 -6.85 5.26
C ARG A 15 -4.03 -7.65 6.03
N ALA A 16 -2.82 -7.76 5.50
CA ALA A 16 -1.72 -8.46 6.17
C ALA A 16 -1.29 -7.74 7.46
N ALA A 17 -1.11 -6.42 7.42
CA ALA A 17 -0.78 -5.60 8.59
C ALA A 17 -1.84 -5.73 9.69
N THR A 18 -3.12 -5.68 9.30
CA THR A 18 -4.26 -5.89 10.20
C THR A 18 -4.26 -7.28 10.84
N ARG A 19 -3.98 -8.34 10.07
CA ARG A 19 -3.89 -9.72 10.60
C ARG A 19 -2.78 -9.87 11.63
N GLU A 20 -1.61 -9.27 11.41
CA GLU A 20 -0.51 -9.31 12.39
C GLU A 20 -0.85 -8.48 13.64
N LEU A 21 -1.52 -7.34 13.49
CA LEU A 21 -2.01 -6.55 14.62
C LEU A 21 -3.00 -7.33 15.50
N TYR A 22 -3.90 -8.11 14.89
CA TYR A 22 -4.85 -8.95 15.64
C TYR A 22 -4.17 -10.06 16.45
N LYS A 23 -2.95 -10.46 16.10
CA LYS A 23 -2.18 -11.41 16.91
C LYS A 23 -1.57 -10.76 18.15
N SER A 24 -1.59 -9.43 18.29
CA SER A 24 -1.02 -8.78 19.46
C SER A 24 -1.58 -9.35 20.78
N GLY A 25 -0.69 -9.64 21.73
CA GLY A 25 -1.06 -10.29 22.99
C GLY A 25 -1.30 -11.80 22.93
N THR A 26 -1.12 -12.43 21.76
CA THR A 26 -1.14 -13.89 21.61
C THR A 26 0.28 -14.47 21.58
N PRO A 27 0.50 -15.75 21.95
CA PRO A 27 1.80 -16.42 21.80
C PRO A 27 2.34 -16.44 20.37
N GLU A 28 1.44 -16.35 19.38
CA GLU A 28 1.76 -16.33 17.95
C GLU A 28 2.20 -14.93 17.45
N TYR A 29 2.20 -13.93 18.32
CA TYR A 29 2.63 -12.58 17.99
C TYR A 29 4.14 -12.51 17.71
N ASP A 30 4.50 -12.04 16.52
CA ASP A 30 5.88 -11.74 16.16
C ASP A 30 6.01 -10.24 15.84
N VAL A 31 6.74 -9.51 16.70
CA VAL A 31 7.03 -8.08 16.54
C VAL A 31 7.69 -7.78 15.19
N ARG A 32 8.60 -8.65 14.72
CA ARG A 32 9.28 -8.46 13.43
C ARG A 32 8.34 -8.75 12.26
N ALA A 33 7.39 -9.67 12.42
CA ALA A 33 6.35 -9.89 11.42
C ALA A 33 5.44 -8.67 11.30
N GLN A 34 5.02 -8.09 12.43
CA GLN A 34 4.22 -6.87 12.43
C GLN A 34 4.97 -5.69 11.80
N GLN A 35 6.24 -5.48 12.16
CA GLN A 35 7.06 -4.42 11.56
C GLN A 35 7.17 -4.56 10.05
N ARG A 36 7.46 -5.77 9.55
CA ARG A 36 7.52 -6.02 8.10
C ARG A 36 6.18 -5.80 7.40
N ALA A 37 5.07 -6.18 8.03
CA ALA A 37 3.74 -5.98 7.45
C ALA A 37 3.38 -4.49 7.34
N VAL A 38 3.71 -3.69 8.37
CA VAL A 38 3.53 -2.23 8.36
C VAL A 38 4.44 -1.54 7.33
N GLU A 39 5.69 -1.98 7.20
CA GLU A 39 6.59 -1.46 6.17
C GLU A 39 6.10 -1.77 4.75
N ALA A 40 5.58 -2.98 4.54
CA ALA A 40 4.98 -3.38 3.27
C ALA A 40 3.74 -2.54 2.94
N GLU A 41 2.87 -2.29 3.92
CA GLU A 41 1.71 -1.40 3.79
C GLU A 41 2.14 0.02 3.42
N ARG A 42 3.10 0.60 4.14
CA ARG A 42 3.62 1.94 3.84
C ARG A 42 4.16 2.02 2.40
N LYS A 43 4.94 1.02 1.97
CA LYS A 43 5.49 0.99 0.62
C LYS A 43 4.41 0.89 -0.45
N ALA A 44 3.38 0.07 -0.22
CA ALA A 44 2.24 -0.04 -1.13
C ALA A 44 1.45 1.27 -1.21
N GLN A 45 1.28 1.96 -0.08
CA GLN A 45 0.60 3.25 -0.02
C GLN A 45 1.38 4.32 -0.80
N GLN A 46 2.71 4.36 -0.67
CA GLN A 46 3.55 5.26 -1.45
C GLN A 46 3.43 4.99 -2.95
N ALA A 47 3.49 3.73 -3.36
CA ALA A 47 3.32 3.37 -4.77
C ALA A 47 1.95 3.78 -5.33
N ALA A 48 0.87 3.57 -4.58
CA ALA A 48 -0.47 4.02 -5.00
C ALA A 48 -0.56 5.55 -5.12
N GLN A 49 0.07 6.30 -4.21
CA GLN A 49 0.13 7.76 -4.28
C GLN A 49 0.96 8.26 -5.46
N GLU A 50 2.11 7.64 -5.72
CA GLU A 50 2.96 7.95 -6.88
C GLU A 50 2.22 7.71 -8.20
N HIS A 51 1.47 6.61 -8.30
CA HIS A 51 0.62 6.32 -9.45
C HIS A 51 -0.48 7.38 -9.64
N ALA A 52 -1.24 7.69 -8.58
CA ALA A 52 -2.29 8.71 -8.65
C ALA A 52 -1.75 10.10 -9.05
N GLN A 53 -0.51 10.44 -8.65
CA GLN A 53 0.14 11.69 -9.06
C GLN A 53 0.57 11.67 -10.53
N GLN A 54 1.06 10.53 -11.04
CA GLN A 54 1.41 10.39 -12.45
C GLN A 54 0.19 10.52 -13.36
N ASP A 55 -0.92 9.86 -13.00
CA ASP A 55 -2.18 9.98 -13.74
C ASP A 55 -2.70 11.43 -13.72
N ALA A 56 -2.56 12.14 -12.60
CA ALA A 56 -2.93 13.56 -12.54
C ALA A 56 -2.07 14.46 -13.44
N GLN A 57 -0.75 14.21 -13.51
CA GLN A 57 0.17 14.98 -14.36
C GLN A 57 -0.03 14.73 -15.86
N GLU A 58 -0.34 13.48 -16.25
CA GLU A 58 -0.58 13.14 -17.66
C GLU A 58 -1.87 13.79 -18.18
N ASN A 59 -2.91 13.90 -17.35
CA ASN A 59 -4.15 14.60 -17.70
C ASN A 59 -4.01 16.13 -17.79
N GLU A 60 -3.03 16.73 -17.10
CA GLU A 60 -2.77 18.17 -17.16
C GLU A 60 -2.00 18.58 -18.44
N ASP A 61 -1.18 17.69 -19.01
CA ASP A 61 -0.40 17.96 -20.23
C ASP A 61 -1.25 17.84 -21.52
N GLU A 62 -2.25 16.94 -21.56
CA GLU A 62 -3.14 16.77 -22.72
C GLU A 62 -4.18 17.91 -22.88
N GLY A 63 -4.38 18.75 -21.87
CA GLY A 63 -5.35 19.86 -21.89
C GLY A 63 -4.85 21.17 -22.51
N ALA A 64 -3.59 21.23 -22.94
CA ALA A 64 -2.93 22.49 -23.32
C ALA A 64 -2.74 22.72 -24.84
N HIS A 65 -3.37 21.93 -25.72
CA HIS A 65 -3.17 22.02 -27.17
C HIS A 65 -4.34 22.59 -27.98
#